data_AF-X1FS58-F1
#
_entry.id   AF-X1FS58-F1
#
_cell.length_a   1.000
_cell.length_b   1.000
_cell.length_c   1.000
_cell.angle_alpha   90.00
_cell.angle_beta   90.00
_cell.angle_gamma   90.00
#
_symmetry.space_group_name_H-M   'P 1'
#
loop_
_entity.id
_entity.type
_entity.pdbx_description
1 polymer ?
#
loop_
_entity_poly.entity_id
_entity_poly.type
_entity_poly.pdbx_seq_one_letter_code
_entity_poly.pdbx_strand_id
1 'polypeptide(L)'
;MTYNGWTNYQTWAVKLHWDNNQGDYNYFQEQCREYMKANKPSWEFADYLKEIGEEIFQSIIEGNANEEAKMMIQDVGNMNDVNWDEIAKAYYEENKNET
;
A
#
# COMPACT_ATOMS: atom_id res chain seq x y z
N MET A 1 7.08 6.16 -19.32
CA MET A 1 8.13 6.50 -18.34
C MET A 1 7.67 6.01 -16.99
N THR A 2 8.55 5.38 -16.22
CA THR A 2 8.29 5.01 -14.82
C THR A 2 8.70 6.14 -13.89
N TYR A 3 8.08 6.26 -12.73
CA TYR A 3 8.47 7.18 -11.67
C TYR A 3 9.18 6.40 -10.56
N ASN A 4 10.50 6.61 -10.39
CA ASN A 4 11.31 5.86 -9.42
C ASN A 4 11.14 4.32 -9.49
N GLY A 5 10.95 3.79 -10.71
CA GLY A 5 10.72 2.35 -10.93
C GLY A 5 9.26 1.90 -10.86
N TRP A 6 8.33 2.77 -10.45
CA TRP A 6 6.89 2.50 -10.39
C TRP A 6 6.15 3.01 -11.61
N THR A 7 4.96 2.47 -11.89
CA THR A 7 4.15 2.91 -13.04
C THR A 7 3.80 4.40 -13.02
N ASN A 8 3.58 4.97 -11.82
CA ASN A 8 3.26 6.38 -11.63
C ASN A 8 3.67 6.87 -10.22
N TYR A 9 3.52 8.18 -10.01
CA TYR A 9 3.88 8.84 -8.76
C TYR A 9 3.01 8.40 -7.58
N GLN A 10 1.70 8.27 -7.78
CA GLN A 10 0.74 7.90 -6.74
C GLN A 10 1.05 6.54 -6.14
N THR A 11 1.37 5.58 -7.01
CA THR A 11 1.75 4.21 -6.61
C THR A 11 3.03 4.22 -5.79
N TRP A 12 4.05 4.97 -6.23
CA TRP A 12 5.29 5.14 -5.48
C TRP A 12 5.05 5.83 -4.13
N ALA A 13 4.24 6.89 -4.10
CA ALA A 13 4.00 7.68 -2.89
C ALA A 13 3.29 6.85 -1.80
N VAL A 14 2.30 6.03 -2.17
CA VAL A 14 1.64 5.10 -1.23
C VAL A 14 2.66 4.13 -0.64
N LYS A 15 3.44 3.42 -1.48
CA LYS A 15 4.43 2.47 -0.99
C LYS A 15 5.47 3.15 -0.10
N LEU A 16 5.93 4.35 -0.47
CA LEU A 16 6.88 5.13 0.31
C LEU A 16 6.35 5.43 1.72
N HIS A 17 5.11 5.92 1.84
CA HIS A 17 4.51 6.25 3.14
C HIS A 17 4.38 5.02 4.03
N TRP A 18 3.89 3.91 3.47
CA TRP A 18 3.74 2.66 4.22
C TRP A 18 5.06 1.99 4.60
N ASP A 19 6.10 2.08 3.76
CA ASP A 19 7.41 1.51 4.08
C ASP A 19 8.21 2.35 5.09
N ASN A 20 8.01 3.67 5.09
CA ASN A 20 8.74 4.58 5.98
C ASN A 20 8.29 4.45 7.44
N ASN A 21 7.03 4.08 7.69
CA ASN A 21 6.57 3.75 9.03
C ASN A 21 6.88 2.29 9.34
N GLN A 22 7.78 2.03 10.29
CA GLN A 22 8.19 0.66 10.64
C GLN A 22 7.02 -0.22 11.10
N GLY A 23 6.01 0.36 11.75
CA GLY A 23 4.81 -0.35 12.18
C GLY A 23 3.98 -0.82 11.00
N ASP A 24 3.68 0.09 10.07
CA ASP A 24 2.89 -0.20 8.87
C ASP A 24 3.64 -1.17 7.95
N TYR A 25 4.94 -0.96 7.73
CA TYR A 25 5.79 -1.88 6.99
C TYR A 25 5.70 -3.30 7.54
N ASN A 26 5.97 -3.47 8.85
CA ASN A 26 5.92 -4.80 9.47
C ASN A 26 4.53 -5.42 9.38
N TYR A 27 3.48 -4.62 9.56
CA TYR A 27 2.10 -5.06 9.45
C TYR A 27 1.78 -5.58 8.04
N PHE A 28 2.06 -4.80 6.99
CA PHE A 28 1.77 -5.22 5.61
C PHE A 28 2.63 -6.41 5.18
N GLN A 29 3.88 -6.49 5.64
CA GLN A 29 4.71 -7.68 5.42
C GLN A 29 4.11 -8.93 6.08
N GLU A 30 3.62 -8.82 7.32
CA GLU A 30 2.94 -9.93 8.00
C GLU A 30 1.65 -10.34 7.28
N GLN A 31 0.81 -9.38 6.88
CA GLN A 31 -0.40 -9.68 6.11
C GLN A 31 -0.06 -10.35 4.78
N CYS A 32 0.95 -9.86 4.05
CA CYS A 32 1.40 -10.48 2.80
C CYS A 32 1.82 -11.94 3.00
N ARG A 33 2.59 -12.24 4.06
CA ARG A 33 2.98 -13.62 4.40
C ARG A 33 1.79 -14.52 4.71
N GLU A 34 0.78 -14.03 5.43
CA GLU A 34 -0.42 -14.81 5.71
C GLU A 34 -1.23 -15.09 4.44
N TYR A 35 -1.32 -14.13 3.50
CA TYR A 35 -1.91 -14.36 2.18
C TYR A 35 -1.13 -15.40 1.37
N MET A 36 0.20 -15.30 1.32
CA MET A 36 1.06 -16.27 0.63
C MET A 36 0.95 -17.67 1.23
N LYS A 37 0.95 -17.79 2.56
CA LYS A 37 0.79 -19.05 3.30
C LYS A 37 -0.58 -19.70 3.04
N ALA A 38 -1.62 -18.88 2.86
CA ALA A 38 -2.95 -19.33 2.46
C ALA A 38 -3.06 -19.66 0.95
N ASN A 39 -1.96 -19.60 0.18
CA ASN A 39 -1.92 -19.72 -1.27
C ASN A 39 -2.84 -18.73 -2.00
N LYS A 40 -3.07 -17.56 -1.41
CA LYS A 40 -3.82 -16.48 -2.06
C LYS A 40 -2.96 -15.79 -3.11
N PRO A 41 -3.53 -15.46 -4.29
CA PRO A 41 -2.82 -14.72 -5.32
C PRO A 41 -2.64 -13.24 -4.93
N SER A 42 -1.64 -12.56 -5.52
CA SER A 42 -1.30 -11.17 -5.17
C SER A 42 -2.44 -10.18 -5.38
N TRP A 43 -3.37 -10.43 -6.32
CA TRP A 43 -4.50 -9.53 -6.59
C TRP A 43 -5.52 -9.51 -5.43
N GLU A 44 -5.68 -10.61 -4.67
CA GLU A 44 -6.50 -10.58 -3.44
C GLU A 44 -5.86 -9.68 -2.37
N PHE A 45 -4.52 -9.68 -2.30
CA PHE A 45 -3.81 -8.77 -1.40
C PHE A 45 -3.88 -7.32 -1.90
N ALA A 46 -3.90 -7.09 -3.22
CA ALA A 46 -4.12 -5.77 -3.80
C ALA A 46 -5.49 -5.19 -3.45
N ASP A 47 -6.55 -6.01 -3.51
CA ASP A 47 -7.90 -5.61 -3.07
C ASP A 47 -7.89 -5.20 -1.59
N TYR A 48 -7.24 -5.98 -0.73
CA TYR A 48 -7.09 -5.64 0.69
C TYR A 48 -6.32 -4.33 0.93
N LEU A 49 -5.20 -4.10 0.23
CA LEU A 49 -4.46 -2.84 0.33
C LEU A 49 -5.30 -1.65 -0.13
N LYS A 50 -6.09 -1.83 -1.19
CA LYS A 50 -7.01 -0.82 -1.69
C LYS A 50 -8.08 -0.49 -0.65
N GLU A 51 -8.69 -1.49 -0.01
CA GLU A 51 -9.67 -1.29 1.06
C GLU A 51 -9.09 -0.44 2.20
N ILE A 52 -7.87 -0.75 2.67
CA ILE A 52 -7.17 0.06 3.68
C ILE A 52 -6.97 1.51 3.19
N GLY A 53 -6.53 1.70 1.94
CA GLY A 53 -6.35 3.02 1.35
C GLY A 53 -7.64 3.83 1.27
N GLU A 54 -8.76 3.18 0.94
CA GLU A 54 -10.10 3.79 0.91
C GLU A 54 -10.60 4.14 2.32
N GLU A 55 -10.37 3.28 3.32
CA GLU A 55 -10.69 3.56 4.72
C GLU A 55 -9.91 4.77 5.25
N ILE A 56 -8.62 4.87 4.93
CA ILE A 56 -7.78 6.03 5.28
C ILE A 56 -8.36 7.29 4.63
N PHE A 57 -8.67 7.25 3.33
CA PHE A 57 -9.26 8.39 2.63
C PHE A 57 -10.63 8.79 3.22
N GLN A 58 -11.47 7.82 3.57
CA GLN A 58 -12.76 8.08 4.20
C GLN A 58 -12.60 8.72 5.58
N SER A 59 -11.61 8.29 6.38
CA SER A 59 -11.33 8.90 7.68
C SER A 59 -10.93 10.39 7.58
N ILE A 60 -10.33 10.80 6.45
CA ILE A 60 -10.01 12.21 6.15
C ILE A 60 -11.30 13.00 5.91
N ILE A 61 -12.21 12.46 5.10
CA ILE A 61 -13.50 13.09 4.79
C ILE A 61 -14.31 13.28 6.07
N GLU A 62 -14.29 12.30 6.97
CA GLU A 62 -15.02 12.32 8.23
C GLU A 62 -14.37 13.19 9.32
N GLY A 63 -13.15 13.69 9.07
CA GLY A 63 -12.41 14.50 10.04
C GLY A 63 -11.83 13.71 11.21
N ASN A 64 -11.75 12.38 11.10
CA ASN A 64 -11.26 11.45 12.13
C ASN A 64 -9.82 10.97 11.89
N ALA A 65 -9.22 11.32 10.74
CA ALA A 65 -7.86 10.94 10.40
C ALA A 65 -6.80 11.55 11.33
N ASN A 66 -5.76 10.77 11.62
CA ASN A 66 -4.56 11.26 12.28
C ASN A 66 -3.69 12.11 11.31
N GLU A 67 -2.63 12.73 11.82
CA GLU A 67 -1.76 13.61 11.00
C GLU A 67 -0.97 12.84 9.93
N GLU A 68 -0.56 11.59 10.22
CA GLU A 68 0.17 10.76 9.26
C GLU A 68 -0.69 10.43 8.02
N ALA A 69 -1.94 10.02 8.23
CA ALA A 69 -2.93 9.80 7.17
C ALA A 69 -3.18 11.07 6.35
N LYS A 70 -3.23 12.24 6.99
CA LYS A 70 -3.38 13.53 6.29
C LYS A 70 -2.18 13.82 5.40
N MET A 71 -0.96 13.64 5.90
CA MET A 71 0.26 13.85 5.13
C MET A 71 0.33 12.89 3.93
N MET A 72 0.04 11.60 4.14
CA MET A 72 0.01 10.61 3.08
C MET A 72 -0.97 11.00 1.97
N ILE A 73 -2.22 11.34 2.31
CA ILE A 73 -3.24 11.68 1.31
C ILE A 73 -2.92 13.00 0.60
N GLN A 74 -2.32 13.98 1.28
CA GLN A 74 -1.83 15.22 0.66
C GLN A 74 -0.73 14.93 -0.38
N ASP A 75 0.21 14.05 -0.07
CA ASP A 75 1.29 13.69 -0.97
C ASP A 75 0.82 12.83 -2.14
N VAL A 76 -0.05 11.84 -1.89
CA VAL A 76 -0.57 10.94 -2.93
C VAL A 76 -1.54 11.67 -3.86
N GLY A 77 -2.39 12.54 -3.34
CA GLY A 77 -3.40 13.25 -4.12
C GLY A 77 -4.55 12.33 -4.55
N ASN A 78 -4.56 11.89 -5.81
CA ASN A 78 -5.66 11.09 -6.36
C ASN A 78 -5.46 9.58 -6.12
N MET A 79 -6.14 9.04 -5.10
CA MET A 79 -6.10 7.62 -4.77
C MET A 79 -6.60 6.70 -5.89
N ASN A 80 -7.41 7.20 -6.82
CA ASN A 80 -7.90 6.40 -7.96
C ASN A 80 -6.79 6.03 -8.97
N ASP A 81 -5.67 6.76 -8.97
CA ASP A 81 -4.56 6.50 -9.89
C ASP A 81 -3.54 5.52 -9.29
N VAL A 82 -3.73 5.06 -8.05
CA VAL A 82 -2.83 4.10 -7.40
C VAL A 82 -2.98 2.73 -8.04
N ASN A 83 -1.86 2.15 -8.46
CA ASN A 83 -1.79 0.79 -8.97
C ASN A 83 -1.56 -0.22 -7.83
N TRP A 84 -2.64 -0.60 -7.16
CA TRP A 84 -2.62 -1.51 -6.01
C TRP A 84 -2.02 -2.89 -6.34
N ASP A 85 -2.22 -3.39 -7.56
CA ASP A 85 -1.64 -4.65 -8.03
C ASP A 85 -0.11 -4.62 -8.05
N GLU A 86 0.48 -3.48 -8.41
CA GLU A 86 1.94 -3.31 -8.44
C GLU A 86 2.52 -3.27 -7.04
N ILE A 87 1.84 -2.61 -6.10
CA ILE A 87 2.22 -2.59 -4.67
C ILE A 87 2.16 -4.00 -4.10
N ALA A 88 1.07 -4.74 -4.34
CA ALA A 88 0.92 -6.11 -3.84
C ALA A 88 1.98 -7.05 -4.42
N LYS A 89 2.30 -6.93 -5.71
CA LYS A 89 3.37 -7.70 -6.35
C LYS A 89 4.73 -7.38 -5.73
N ALA A 90 5.01 -6.11 -5.42
CA ALA A 90 6.26 -5.73 -4.76
C ALA A 90 6.42 -6.45 -3.41
N TYR A 91 5.40 -6.43 -2.55
CA TYR A 91 5.42 -7.17 -1.29
C TYR A 91 5.60 -8.69 -1.48
N TYR A 92 4.92 -9.29 -2.47
CA TYR A 92 5.09 -10.72 -2.77
C TYR A 92 6.52 -11.05 -3.22
N GLU A 93 7.13 -10.24 -4.08
CA GLU A 93 8.50 -10.44 -4.54
C GLU A 93 9.51 -10.25 -3.41
N GLU A 94 9.32 -9.25 -2.54
CA GLU A 94 10.14 -9.07 -1.33
C GLU A 94 10.13 -10.33 -0.44
N ASN A 95 8.95 -10.86 -0.10
CA ASN A 95 8.83 -12.05 0.75
C ASN A 95 9.33 -13.34 0.09
N LYS A 96 9.30 -13.45 -1.25
CA LYS A 96 9.91 -14.58 -1.96
C LYS A 96 11.44 -14.57 -1.86
N ASN A 97 12.06 -13.39 -1.83
CA ASN A 97 13.51 -13.24 -1.78
C ASN A 97 14.09 -13.38 -0.36
N GLU A 98 13.24 -13.36 0.67
CA GLU A 98 13.61 -13.62 2.07
C GLU A 98 13.62 -15.12 2.44
N THR A 99 13.26 -16.01 1.50
CA THR A 99 13.19 -17.47 1.70
C THR A 99 14.38 -18.20 1.10
#